data_AF-A0A4P5RPH0-F1
#
_entry.id   AF-A0A4P5RPH0-F1
#
_cell.length_a   1.000
_cell.length_b   1.000
_cell.length_c   1.000
_cell.angle_alpha   90.00
_cell.angle_beta   90.00
_cell.angle_gamma   90.00
#
_symmetry.space_group_name_H-M   'P 1'
#
loop_
_entity.id
_entity.type
_entity.pdbx_description
1 polymer ?
#
loop_
_entity_poly.entity_id
_entity_poly.type
_entity_poly.pdbx_seq_one_letter_code
_entity_poly.pdbx_strand_id
1 'polypeptide(L)'
;MRISRIAKVASMALALAIVASTPAFATDLLGSGASFPANLIEACKEGYALSGSNNTYTYASSSSGTGQANSDKSTGDFWMSDSPYTAATRRTTLVHIPLVAAPIAILHNLPGSKTLQLSASTIAGIFGGTITMWNDPAIVADNNKITKAVYYKKDATGNPAKDTRET
;
A
#
# COMPACT_ATOMS: atom_id res chain seq x y z
N MET A 1 11.70 -56.65 -37.31
CA MET A 1 10.64 -56.16 -36.42
C MET A 1 9.86 -55.05 -37.13
N ARG A 2 8.61 -55.29 -37.57
CA ARG A 2 7.78 -54.28 -38.27
C ARG A 2 7.00 -53.47 -37.23
N ILE A 3 7.43 -52.24 -36.96
CA ILE A 3 6.74 -51.33 -36.03
C ILE A 3 5.37 -50.97 -36.63
N SER A 4 4.29 -51.14 -35.86
CA SER A 4 2.92 -50.95 -36.33
C SER A 4 2.67 -49.48 -36.73
N ARG A 5 1.79 -49.25 -37.72
CA ARG A 5 1.43 -47.89 -38.16
C ARG A 5 0.87 -47.05 -37.01
N ILE A 6 0.16 -47.68 -36.08
CA ILE A 6 -0.40 -47.03 -34.88
C ILE A 6 0.74 -46.56 -33.96
N ALA A 7 1.77 -47.38 -33.75
CA ALA A 7 2.92 -46.98 -32.93
C ALA A 7 3.68 -45.80 -33.56
N LYS A 8 3.80 -45.74 -34.89
CA LYS A 8 4.42 -44.59 -35.58
C LYS A 8 3.61 -43.30 -35.45
N VAL A 9 2.28 -43.38 -35.58
CA VAL A 9 1.39 -42.21 -35.44
C VAL A 9 1.39 -41.70 -34.00
N ALA A 10 1.34 -42.61 -33.01
CA ALA A 10 1.43 -42.24 -31.60
C ALA A 10 2.77 -41.58 -31.23
N SER A 11 3.88 -42.09 -31.77
CA SER A 11 5.21 -41.51 -31.57
C SER A 11 5.31 -40.09 -32.14
N MET A 12 4.70 -39.87 -33.32
CA MET A 12 4.73 -38.57 -33.99
C MET A 12 3.82 -37.55 -33.31
N ALA A 13 2.66 -37.96 -32.80
CA ALA A 13 1.78 -37.10 -32.00
C ALA A 13 2.42 -36.70 -30.66
N LEU A 14 3.12 -37.62 -30.00
CA LEU A 14 3.83 -37.33 -28.75
C LEU A 14 5.01 -36.38 -28.97
N ALA A 15 5.79 -36.57 -30.05
CA ALA A 15 6.88 -35.66 -30.40
C ALA A 15 6.38 -34.25 -30.73
N LEU A 16 5.23 -34.13 -31.42
CA LEU A 16 4.64 -32.83 -31.74
C LEU A 16 4.08 -32.12 -30.49
N ALA A 17 3.54 -32.85 -29.53
CA ALA A 17 3.06 -32.30 -28.26
C ALA A 17 4.20 -31.74 -27.37
N ILE A 18 5.39 -32.34 -27.43
CA ILE A 18 6.58 -31.87 -26.70
C ILE A 18 7.19 -30.60 -27.36
N VAL A 19 7.06 -30.45 -28.68
CA VAL A 19 7.55 -29.26 -29.40
C VAL A 19 6.54 -28.10 -29.38
N ALA A 20 5.25 -28.40 -29.22
CA ALA A 20 4.18 -27.41 -29.13
C ALA A 20 3.92 -26.88 -27.71
N SER A 21 4.59 -27.42 -26.68
CA SER A 21 4.47 -26.87 -25.32
C SER A 21 5.31 -25.60 -25.18
N THR A 22 4.64 -24.47 -24.96
CA THR A 22 5.33 -23.24 -24.55
C THR A 22 5.88 -23.43 -23.13
N PRO A 23 7.17 -23.16 -22.88
CA PRO A 23 7.68 -23.18 -21.51
C PRO A 23 6.90 -22.19 -20.65
N ALA A 24 6.45 -22.62 -19.48
CA ALA A 24 5.85 -21.75 -18.49
C ALA A 24 6.97 -20.94 -17.82
N PHE A 25 7.10 -19.66 -18.17
CA PHE A 25 8.06 -18.75 -17.55
C PHE A 25 7.48 -18.19 -16.25
N ALA A 26 7.85 -18.79 -15.12
CA ALA A 26 7.71 -18.13 -13.82
C ALA A 26 8.75 -17.00 -13.73
N THR A 27 8.29 -15.77 -13.53
CA THR A 27 9.16 -14.59 -13.34
C THR A 27 9.20 -14.25 -11.85
N ASP A 28 10.41 -13.99 -11.33
CA ASP A 28 10.60 -13.43 -9.99
C ASP A 28 10.83 -11.92 -10.10
N LEU A 29 9.85 -11.12 -9.67
CA LEU A 29 9.92 -9.67 -9.77
C LEU A 29 10.67 -9.09 -8.55
N LEU A 30 11.60 -8.19 -8.80
CA LEU A 30 12.42 -7.56 -7.78
C LEU A 30 11.89 -6.16 -7.47
N GLY A 31 11.30 -6.00 -6.30
CA GLY A 31 10.82 -4.72 -5.78
C GLY A 31 11.75 -4.08 -4.77
N SER A 32 11.76 -2.75 -4.70
CA SER A 32 12.45 -2.02 -3.61
C SER A 32 11.84 -0.64 -3.34
N GLY A 33 12.17 -0.05 -2.18
CA GLY A 33 11.88 1.36 -1.91
C GLY A 33 11.24 1.63 -0.55
N ALA A 34 10.18 2.43 -0.54
CA ALA A 34 9.46 2.86 0.66
C ALA A 34 9.21 1.75 1.69
N SER A 35 9.44 2.02 2.97
CA SER A 35 9.15 1.06 4.03
C SER A 35 7.67 1.02 4.42
N PHE A 36 6.94 2.12 4.18
CA PHE A 36 5.52 2.25 4.50
C PHE A 36 4.64 1.10 3.94
N PRO A 37 4.71 0.75 2.64
CA PRO A 37 3.87 -0.31 2.09
C PRO A 37 4.45 -1.72 2.29
N ALA A 38 5.60 -1.88 2.95
CA ALA A 38 6.32 -3.16 2.98
C ALA A 38 5.45 -4.31 3.53
N ASN A 39 4.77 -4.10 4.67
CA ASN A 39 3.90 -5.13 5.25
C ASN A 39 2.68 -5.44 4.38
N LEU A 40 2.15 -4.45 3.66
CA LEU A 40 1.05 -4.65 2.71
C LEU A 40 1.53 -5.51 1.53
N ILE A 41 2.69 -5.18 0.96
CA ILE A 41 3.31 -5.93 -0.14
C ILE A 41 3.59 -7.37 0.30
N GLU A 42 4.14 -7.59 1.49
CA GLU A 42 4.36 -8.95 2.01
C GLU A 42 3.05 -9.73 2.15
N ALA A 43 1.98 -9.10 2.66
CA ALA A 43 0.67 -9.74 2.79
C ALA A 43 0.04 -10.11 1.44
N CYS A 44 0.37 -9.41 0.36
CA CYS A 44 -0.12 -9.71 -0.98
C CYS A 44 0.58 -10.92 -1.63
N LYS A 45 1.68 -11.46 -1.07
CA LYS A 45 2.48 -12.51 -1.72
C LYS A 45 1.69 -13.80 -1.90
N GLU A 46 0.97 -14.21 -0.88
CA GLU A 46 0.17 -15.43 -0.91
C GLU A 46 -0.91 -15.37 -2.00
N GLY A 47 -1.68 -14.28 -2.03
CA GLY A 47 -2.71 -14.08 -3.06
C GLY A 47 -2.15 -14.02 -4.47
N TYR A 48 -0.97 -13.41 -4.65
CA TYR A 48 -0.30 -13.36 -5.94
C TYR A 48 0.18 -14.75 -6.40
N ALA A 49 0.78 -15.54 -5.51
CA ALA A 49 1.21 -16.91 -5.81
C ALA A 49 0.03 -17.81 -6.21
N LEU A 50 -1.15 -17.60 -5.61
CA LEU A 50 -2.37 -18.35 -5.90
C LEU A 50 -3.13 -17.86 -7.15
N SER A 51 -2.70 -16.77 -7.79
CA SER A 51 -3.39 -16.17 -8.95
C SER A 51 -3.33 -17.01 -10.24
N GLY A 52 -2.56 -18.10 -10.25
CA GLY A 52 -2.31 -18.92 -11.44
C GLY A 52 -1.26 -18.34 -12.40
N SER A 53 -0.60 -17.24 -12.02
CA SER A 53 0.47 -16.63 -12.83
C SER A 53 1.81 -17.36 -12.75
N ASN A 54 2.02 -18.22 -11.74
CA ASN A 54 3.31 -18.82 -11.37
C ASN A 54 4.45 -17.81 -11.12
N ASN A 55 4.15 -16.51 -11.08
CA ASN A 55 5.13 -15.47 -10.80
C ASN A 55 5.30 -15.27 -9.29
N THR A 56 6.48 -14.85 -8.89
CA THR A 56 6.81 -14.47 -7.51
C THR A 56 7.33 -13.04 -7.48
N TYR A 57 7.48 -12.49 -6.28
CA TYR A 57 8.23 -11.27 -6.10
C TYR A 57 8.92 -11.22 -4.74
N THR A 58 9.99 -10.45 -4.70
CA THR A 58 10.65 -10.03 -3.46
C THR A 58 10.55 -8.51 -3.31
N TYR A 59 10.59 -8.02 -2.07
CA TYR A 59 10.54 -6.60 -1.80
C TYR A 59 11.61 -6.18 -0.79
N ALA A 60 12.59 -5.41 -1.25
CA ALA A 60 13.64 -4.85 -0.42
C ALA A 60 13.18 -3.50 0.17
N SER A 61 12.59 -3.57 1.36
CA SER A 61 12.17 -2.40 2.15
C SER A 61 13.39 -1.55 2.56
N SER A 62 13.33 -0.25 2.28
CA SER A 62 14.37 0.73 2.60
C SER A 62 13.75 2.13 2.78
N SER A 63 13.86 3.00 1.78
CA SER A 63 13.33 4.36 1.79
C SER A 63 12.76 4.75 0.41
N SER A 64 11.88 5.76 0.39
CA SER A 64 11.38 6.35 -0.85
C SER A 64 12.51 6.85 -1.76
N GLY A 65 13.56 7.45 -1.20
CA GLY A 65 14.72 7.92 -1.98
C GLY A 65 15.49 6.78 -2.65
N THR A 66 15.63 5.64 -1.95
CA THR A 66 16.23 4.43 -2.52
C THR A 66 15.39 3.92 -3.70
N GLY A 67 14.06 3.88 -3.55
CA GLY A 67 13.15 3.48 -4.63
C GLY A 67 13.29 4.38 -5.86
N GLN A 68 13.30 5.70 -5.68
CA GLN A 68 13.51 6.67 -6.76
C GLN A 68 14.87 6.47 -7.46
N ALA A 69 15.96 6.33 -6.69
CA ALA A 69 17.30 6.12 -7.25
C ALA A 69 17.42 4.79 -8.01
N ASN A 70 16.80 3.71 -7.50
CA ASN A 70 16.77 2.42 -8.19
C ASN A 70 15.92 2.49 -9.47
N SER A 71 14.84 3.29 -9.46
CA SER A 71 14.01 3.52 -10.64
C SER A 71 14.78 4.18 -11.78
N ASP A 72 15.65 5.16 -11.48
CA ASP A 72 16.52 5.79 -12.47
C ASP A 72 17.56 4.83 -13.02
N LYS A 73 18.12 3.97 -12.16
CA LYS A 73 19.11 2.96 -12.53
C LYS A 73 18.49 1.71 -13.17
N SER A 74 17.17 1.64 -13.25
CA SER A 74 16.44 0.42 -13.67
C SER A 74 16.88 -0.83 -12.89
N THR A 75 17.13 -0.68 -11.59
CA THR A 75 17.57 -1.79 -10.74
C THR A 75 16.36 -2.47 -10.12
N GLY A 76 15.96 -3.61 -10.66
CA GLY A 76 14.72 -4.32 -10.31
C GLY A 76 13.58 -3.97 -11.26
N ASP A 77 12.38 -4.39 -10.91
CA ASP A 77 11.19 -4.37 -11.78
C ASP A 77 10.15 -3.34 -11.33
N PHE A 78 10.07 -3.08 -10.01
CA PHE A 78 9.16 -2.08 -9.46
C PHE A 78 9.76 -1.34 -8.26
N TRP A 79 9.36 -0.07 -8.11
CA TRP A 79 9.93 0.83 -7.11
C TRP A 79 8.84 1.60 -6.39
N MET A 80 8.81 1.46 -5.07
CA MET A 80 7.79 2.11 -4.24
C MET A 80 8.32 3.43 -3.68
N SER A 81 7.48 4.46 -3.72
CA SER A 81 7.75 5.74 -3.09
C SER A 81 6.46 6.36 -2.55
N ASP A 82 6.54 6.91 -1.35
CA ASP A 82 5.45 7.63 -0.68
C ASP A 82 5.42 9.12 -1.08
N SER A 83 6.42 9.58 -1.84
CA SER A 83 6.51 10.94 -2.35
C SER A 83 6.48 10.97 -3.88
N PRO A 84 5.85 12.00 -4.48
CA PRO A 84 5.90 12.20 -5.92
C PRO A 84 7.36 12.32 -6.40
N TYR A 85 7.72 11.61 -7.48
CA TYR A 85 9.06 11.71 -8.05
C TYR A 85 9.16 12.83 -9.09
N THR A 86 9.68 13.98 -8.68
CA THR A 86 9.69 15.23 -9.45
C THR A 86 11.08 15.65 -9.96
N ALA A 87 12.11 14.82 -9.76
CA ALA A 87 13.44 15.15 -10.23
C ALA A 87 13.48 15.30 -11.76
N ALA A 88 14.19 16.33 -12.25
CA ALA A 88 14.38 16.55 -13.69
C ALA A 88 15.16 15.42 -14.37
N THR A 89 15.92 14.65 -13.58
CA THR A 89 16.69 13.49 -14.03
C THR A 89 15.87 12.22 -14.14
N ARG A 90 14.59 12.21 -13.72
CA ARG A 90 13.79 11.00 -13.75
C ARG A 90 13.67 10.49 -15.18
N ARG A 91 13.68 9.17 -15.33
CA ARG A 91 13.39 8.54 -16.62
C ARG A 91 11.99 8.92 -17.12
N THR A 92 11.90 9.35 -18.37
CA THR A 92 10.63 9.71 -19.02
C THR A 92 9.71 8.51 -19.23
N THR A 93 10.25 7.30 -19.18
CA THR A 93 9.52 6.04 -19.34
C THR A 93 8.88 5.53 -18.04
N LEU A 94 9.09 6.20 -16.90
CA LEU A 94 8.52 5.77 -15.63
C LEU A 94 7.01 6.02 -15.60
N VAL A 95 6.28 4.97 -15.22
CA VAL A 95 4.83 5.03 -14.97
C VAL A 95 4.62 4.99 -13.46
N HIS A 96 3.90 5.99 -12.94
CA HIS A 96 3.52 6.04 -11.53
C HIS A 96 2.09 5.51 -11.36
N ILE A 97 1.93 4.52 -10.49
CA ILE A 97 0.64 3.90 -10.18
C ILE A 97 0.36 4.09 -8.69
N PRO A 98 -0.72 4.79 -8.30
CA PRO A 98 -1.13 4.85 -6.90
C PRO A 98 -1.56 3.46 -6.42
N LEU A 99 -0.88 2.91 -5.41
CA LEU A 99 -1.17 1.58 -4.87
C LEU A 99 -2.09 1.63 -3.64
N VAL A 100 -1.75 2.47 -2.67
CA VAL A 100 -2.45 2.55 -1.39
C VAL A 100 -2.38 3.97 -0.84
N ALA A 101 -3.44 4.39 -0.17
CA ALA A 101 -3.48 5.62 0.62
C ALA A 101 -3.78 5.24 2.08
N ALA A 102 -2.96 5.72 3.02
CA ALA A 102 -3.24 5.60 4.45
C ALA A 102 -2.77 6.86 5.19
N PRO A 103 -3.37 7.16 6.36
CA PRO A 103 -2.95 8.30 7.17
C PRO A 103 -1.58 8.08 7.81
N ILE A 104 -0.85 9.16 8.07
CA ILE A 104 0.35 9.15 8.91
C ILE A 104 -0.08 9.38 10.35
N ALA A 105 0.16 8.39 11.21
CA ALA A 105 -0.17 8.48 12.63
C ALA A 105 0.87 9.32 13.39
N ILE A 106 0.42 10.11 14.35
CA ILE A 106 1.28 10.79 15.32
C ILE A 106 1.26 9.97 16.61
N LEU A 107 2.38 9.31 16.91
CA LEU A 107 2.52 8.51 18.13
C LEU A 107 3.06 9.38 19.28
N HIS A 108 2.54 9.16 20.48
CA HIS A 108 3.04 9.80 21.71
C HIS A 108 3.27 8.75 22.79
N ASN A 109 4.18 9.05 23.73
CA ASN A 109 4.43 8.22 24.90
C ASN A 109 4.07 9.00 26.17
N LEU A 110 2.82 8.85 26.61
CA LEU A 110 2.31 9.46 27.83
C LEU A 110 1.72 8.36 28.73
N PRO A 111 1.87 8.46 30.05
CA PRO A 111 1.20 7.54 30.96
C PRO A 111 -0.33 7.71 30.84
N GLY A 112 -1.04 6.58 30.74
CA GLY A 112 -2.50 6.52 30.62
C GLY A 112 -2.99 6.01 29.26
N SER A 113 -4.30 5.81 29.15
CA SER A 113 -4.95 5.22 27.97
C SER A 113 -5.82 6.21 27.19
N LYS A 114 -5.85 7.49 27.58
CA LYS A 114 -6.69 8.49 26.90
C LYS A 114 -6.07 8.86 25.56
N THR A 115 -6.80 8.63 24.47
CA THR A 115 -6.45 9.11 23.14
C THR A 115 -6.40 10.63 23.15
N LEU A 116 -5.26 11.21 22.75
CA LEU A 116 -5.15 12.64 22.55
C LEU A 116 -5.82 13.06 21.24
N GLN A 117 -6.65 14.09 21.32
CA GLN A 117 -7.11 14.86 20.18
C GLN A 117 -6.17 16.04 19.99
N LEU A 118 -5.64 16.22 18.79
CA LEU A 118 -4.75 17.32 18.45
C LEU A 118 -5.25 17.97 17.16
N SER A 119 -5.51 19.27 17.22
CA SER A 119 -5.80 20.06 16.01
C SER A 119 -4.54 20.23 15.16
N ALA A 120 -4.72 20.56 13.88
CA ALA A 120 -3.60 20.80 12.96
C ALA A 120 -2.65 21.90 13.47
N SER A 121 -3.17 22.97 14.08
CA SER A 121 -2.36 24.04 14.67
C SER A 121 -1.55 23.55 15.87
N THR A 122 -2.12 22.71 16.73
CA THR A 122 -1.41 22.15 17.89
C THR A 122 -0.30 21.19 17.43
N ILE A 123 -0.58 20.33 16.45
CA ILE A 123 0.43 19.46 15.83
C ILE A 123 1.57 20.30 15.21
N ALA A 124 1.24 21.34 14.46
CA ALA A 124 2.23 22.24 13.87
C ALA A 124 3.09 22.93 14.93
N GLY A 125 2.49 23.35 16.06
CA GLY A 125 3.24 23.92 17.18
C GLY A 125 4.18 22.93 17.86
N ILE A 126 3.76 21.66 18.00
CA ILE A 126 4.61 20.59 18.55
C ILE A 126 5.81 20.34 17.63
N PHE A 127 5.57 20.08 16.34
CA PHE A 127 6.66 19.80 15.39
C PHE A 127 7.51 21.03 15.06
N GLY A 128 6.95 22.23 15.18
CA GLY A 128 7.67 23.51 15.07
C GLY A 128 8.44 23.90 16.34
N GLY A 129 8.29 23.16 17.44
CA GLY A 129 9.00 23.40 18.70
C GLY A 129 8.50 24.58 19.53
N THR A 130 7.36 25.19 19.16
CA THR A 130 6.73 26.26 19.96
C THR A 130 5.88 25.71 21.10
N ILE A 131 5.37 24.48 20.95
CA ILE A 131 4.72 23.72 22.01
C ILE A 131 5.69 22.63 22.45
N THR A 132 6.24 22.75 23.66
CA THR A 132 7.30 21.88 24.16
C THR A 132 6.87 20.99 25.33
N MET A 133 5.66 21.20 25.85
CA MET A 133 5.14 20.51 27.03
C MET A 133 3.73 19.96 26.76
N TRP A 134 3.44 18.75 27.24
CA TRP A 134 2.14 18.09 27.01
C TRP A 134 0.95 18.74 27.72
N ASN A 135 1.22 19.56 28.74
CA ASN A 135 0.21 20.35 29.44
C ASN A 135 0.03 21.76 28.85
N ASP A 136 0.55 22.02 27.64
CA ASP A 136 0.34 23.28 26.95
C ASP A 136 -1.17 23.60 26.82
N PRO A 137 -1.59 24.87 27.05
CA PRO A 137 -2.99 25.26 26.97
C PRO A 137 -3.69 24.86 25.67
N ALA A 138 -2.99 24.82 24.53
CA ALA A 138 -3.55 24.40 23.26
C ALA A 138 -3.86 22.90 23.23
N ILE A 139 -2.96 22.06 23.77
CA ILE A 139 -3.19 20.61 23.90
C ILE A 139 -4.36 20.35 24.85
N VAL A 140 -4.40 21.03 25.99
CA VAL A 140 -5.49 20.91 26.97
C VAL A 140 -6.82 21.33 26.34
N ALA A 141 -6.85 22.44 25.61
CA ALA A 141 -8.03 22.93 24.93
C ALA A 141 -8.56 21.93 23.88
N ASP A 142 -7.68 21.30 23.11
CA ASP A 142 -8.08 20.29 22.13
C ASP A 142 -8.70 19.03 22.78
N ASN A 143 -8.25 18.68 23.99
CA ASN A 143 -8.66 17.46 24.69
C ASN A 143 -9.83 17.63 25.67
N ASN A 144 -10.26 18.88 25.87
CA ASN A 144 -11.46 19.24 26.64
C ASN A 144 -12.66 19.57 25.74
N LYS A 145 -12.53 19.40 24.41
CA LYS A 145 -13.66 19.53 23.49
C LYS A 145 -14.67 18.42 23.75
N ILE A 146 -15.87 18.80 24.15
CA ILE A 146 -17.04 17.92 24.11
C ILE A 146 -17.44 17.82 22.63
N THR A 147 -17.21 16.66 22.02
CA THR A 147 -17.74 16.37 20.69
C THR A 147 -19.26 16.22 20.83
N LYS A 148 -20.02 17.24 20.44
CA LYS A 148 -21.48 17.13 20.35
C LYS A 148 -21.81 16.10 19.27
N ALA A 149 -22.44 15.00 19.65
CA ALA A 149 -22.86 14.01 18.67
C ALA A 149 -24.12 14.53 17.98
N VAL A 150 -24.04 14.73 16.66
CA VAL A 150 -25.21 15.11 15.86
C VAL A 150 -25.93 13.84 15.45
N TYR A 151 -27.04 13.54 16.12
CA TYR A 151 -27.90 12.43 15.77
C TYR A 151 -28.85 12.83 14.64
N TYR A 152 -29.15 11.89 13.75
CA TYR A 152 -30.15 12.05 12.69
C TYR A 152 -31.28 11.04 12.89
N LYS A 153 -32.50 11.43 12.59
CA LYS A 153 -33.68 10.55 12.55
C LYS A 153 -34.44 10.77 11.24
N LYS A 154 -35.28 9.82 10.87
CA LYS A 154 -36.23 10.03 9.76
C LYS A 154 -37.35 10.96 10.23
N ASP A 155 -37.71 11.93 9.40
CA ASP A 155 -38.92 12.72 9.60
C ASP A 155 -40.19 11.95 9.18
N ALA A 156 -41.36 12.56 9.34
CA ALA A 156 -42.64 11.94 8.98
C ALA A 156 -42.77 11.60 7.49
N THR A 157 -41.91 12.17 6.64
CA THR A 157 -41.84 11.91 5.19
C THR A 157 -40.73 10.93 4.81
N GLY A 158 -39.98 10.41 5.80
CA GLY A 158 -38.90 9.44 5.61
C GLY A 158 -37.54 10.05 5.30
N ASN A 159 -37.41 11.37 5.25
CA ASN A 159 -36.16 12.06 4.97
C ASN A 159 -35.27 12.16 6.22
N PRO A 160 -33.93 12.13 6.07
CA PRO A 160 -33.02 12.37 7.19
C PRO A 160 -33.18 13.80 7.72
N ALA A 161 -33.55 13.94 8.99
CA ALA A 161 -33.63 15.20 9.72
C ALA A 161 -32.74 15.13 10.97
N LYS A 162 -32.12 16.26 11.34
CA LYS A 162 -31.35 16.36 12.58
C LYS A 162 -32.27 16.02 13.77
N ASP A 163 -31.86 15.08 14.60
CA ASP A 163 -32.57 14.75 15.82
C ASP A 163 -32.30 15.85 16.86
N THR A 164 -33.37 16.37 17.47
CA THR A 164 -33.32 17.49 18.42
C THR A 164 -32.87 17.06 19.82
N ARG A 165 -32.64 15.75 20.02
CA ARG A 165 -32.02 15.20 21.23
C ARG A 165 -30.51 15.51 21.18
N GLU A 166 -30.13 16.73 21.53
CA GLU A 166 -28.72 17.11 21.67
C GLU A 166 -28.14 16.56 22.98
N THR A 167 -26.97 15.92 22.90
CA THR A 167 -25.87 16.02 23.88
C THR A 167 -24.57 16.23 23.12
#